data_AF-A0A4Y2J6L7-F1
#
_entry.id   AF-A0A4Y2J6L7-F1
#
_cell.length_a   1.000
_cell.length_b   1.000
_cell.length_c   1.000
_cell.angle_alpha   90.00
_cell.angle_beta   90.00
_cell.angle_gamma   90.00
#
_symmetry.space_group_name_H-M   'P 1'
#
loop_
_entity.id
_entity.type
_entity.pdbx_description
1 polymer ?
#
loop_
_entity_poly.entity_id
_entity_poly.type
_entity_poly.pdbx_seq_one_letter_code
_entity_poly.pdbx_strand_id
1 'polypeptide(L)'
;MFAKETLNGIKTEVRRIKDQVISLLPAKITINDMEVSVKPTLIFCMIDGKICNAVAGCESTQTCYLCGTKPREMNDERITMQKAVNRDLLSLVLSPFHNWIRFCECILHLSYSLEIKSWQARGAENKNQVAEKKKQVPEKFENTFAANLRARLKTKRGKISNEVRELLEIRAPIEQGAILPKSSDTEESESDLEESDLDSEQ
;
A
#
# COMPACT_ATOMS: atom_id res chain seq x y z
N MET A 1 17.97 -19.10 7.70
CA MET A 1 17.40 -19.52 8.99
C MET A 1 16.19 -20.41 8.73
N PHE A 2 16.21 -21.66 9.19
CA PHE A 2 15.04 -22.53 9.14
C PHE A 2 14.25 -22.35 10.44
N ALA A 3 13.32 -21.40 10.44
CA ALA A 3 12.48 -21.12 11.60
C ALA A 3 11.08 -20.70 11.16
N LYS A 4 10.09 -20.96 12.02
CA LYS A 4 8.73 -20.48 11.81
C LYS A 4 8.67 -18.98 12.05
N GLU A 5 7.91 -18.28 11.23
CA GLU A 5 7.64 -16.86 11.41
C GLU A 5 6.86 -16.62 12.72
N THR A 6 7.49 -15.90 13.65
CA THR A 6 6.91 -15.50 14.94
C THR A 6 7.06 -13.99 15.12
N LEU A 7 6.22 -13.36 15.96
CA LEU A 7 6.30 -11.91 16.24
C LEU A 7 7.69 -11.50 16.72
N ASN A 8 8.27 -12.27 17.67
CA ASN A 8 9.60 -11.99 18.19
C ASN A 8 10.68 -12.21 17.13
N GLY A 9 10.59 -13.31 16.36
CA GLY A 9 11.52 -13.57 15.26
C GLY A 9 11.50 -12.45 14.20
N ILE A 10 10.33 -11.95 13.82
CA ILE A 10 10.20 -10.82 12.91
C ILE A 10 10.92 -9.58 13.47
N LYS A 11 10.62 -9.18 14.71
CA LYS A 11 11.21 -7.98 15.31
C LYS A 11 12.73 -8.09 15.42
N THR A 12 13.23 -9.26 15.83
CA THR A 12 14.67 -9.52 15.92
C THR A 12 15.34 -9.44 14.55
N GLU A 13 14.79 -10.09 13.53
CA GLU A 13 15.38 -10.06 12.18
C GLU A 13 15.32 -8.69 11.54
N VAL A 14 14.20 -7.98 11.67
CA VAL A 14 14.08 -6.60 11.13
C VAL A 14 15.09 -5.67 11.82
N ARG A 15 15.26 -5.78 13.15
CA ARG A 15 16.27 -5.02 13.88
C ARG A 15 17.67 -5.38 13.39
N ARG A 16 18.00 -6.68 13.32
CA ARG A 16 19.30 -7.17 12.87
C ARG A 16 19.66 -6.63 11.49
N ILE A 17 18.72 -6.65 10.54
CA ILE A 17 18.98 -6.13 9.19
C ILE A 17 19.13 -4.60 9.23
N LYS A 18 18.30 -3.87 9.99
CA LYS A 18 18.45 -2.41 10.14
C LYS A 18 19.82 -2.03 10.69
N ASP A 19 20.29 -2.74 11.72
CA ASP A 19 21.61 -2.50 12.32
C ASP A 19 22.73 -2.79 11.30
N GLN A 20 22.59 -3.86 10.52
CA GLN A 20 23.52 -4.17 9.43
C GLN A 20 23.55 -3.06 8.37
N VAL A 21 22.39 -2.53 7.96
CA VAL A 21 22.28 -1.43 6.99
C VAL A 21 22.99 -0.17 7.51
N ILE A 22 22.80 0.17 8.79
CA ILE A 22 23.46 1.33 9.42
C ILE A 22 24.99 1.16 9.42
N SER A 23 25.47 -0.07 9.62
CA SER A 23 26.91 -0.39 9.64
C SER A 23 27.56 -0.50 8.26
N LEU A 24 26.81 -0.33 7.16
CA LEU A 24 27.37 -0.46 5.81
C LEU A 24 28.37 0.66 5.51
N LEU A 25 29.58 0.26 5.12
CA LEU A 25 30.59 1.17 4.61
C LEU A 25 30.33 1.48 3.12
N PRO A 26 30.70 2.69 2.65
CA PRO A 26 30.69 2.98 1.23
C PRO A 26 31.56 2.01 0.43
N ALA A 27 31.03 1.53 -0.70
CA ALA A 27 31.78 0.70 -1.62
C ALA A 27 32.71 1.58 -2.45
N LYS A 28 34.01 1.29 -2.39
CA LYS A 28 35.02 1.92 -3.26
C LYS A 28 35.21 1.06 -4.49
N ILE A 29 35.02 1.65 -5.66
CA ILE A 29 35.22 1.00 -6.96
C ILE A 29 36.13 1.89 -7.81
N THR A 30 36.97 1.26 -8.65
CA THR A 30 37.83 1.99 -9.58
C THR A 30 37.26 1.84 -10.98
N ILE A 31 37.00 2.97 -11.65
CA ILE A 31 36.53 3.02 -13.03
C ILE A 31 37.47 3.95 -13.81
N ASN A 32 38.18 3.42 -14.80
CA ASN A 32 39.15 4.17 -15.63
C ASN A 32 40.16 4.98 -14.77
N ASP A 33 40.82 4.30 -13.82
CA ASP A 33 41.79 4.89 -12.89
C ASP A 33 41.24 5.99 -11.95
N MET A 34 39.92 6.20 -11.91
CA MET A 34 39.26 7.06 -10.92
C MET A 34 38.65 6.23 -9.79
N GLU A 35 38.93 6.60 -8.54
CA GLU A 35 38.27 6.02 -7.35
C GLU A 35 36.88 6.66 -7.18
N VAL A 36 35.84 5.85 -7.22
CA VAL A 36 34.46 6.25 -6.96
C VAL A 36 33.98 5.60 -5.67
N SER A 37 33.44 6.40 -4.76
CA SER A 37 32.85 5.93 -3.50
C SER A 37 31.33 5.96 -3.58
N VAL A 38 30.69 4.80 -3.49
CA VAL A 38 29.24 4.62 -3.56
C VAL A 38 28.69 4.32 -2.17
N LYS A 39 27.86 5.21 -1.62
CA LYS A 39 27.13 4.99 -0.36
C LYS A 39 25.75 4.40 -0.65
N PRO A 40 25.47 3.14 -0.30
CA PRO A 40 24.15 2.55 -0.52
C PRO A 40 23.12 3.10 0.47
N THR A 41 21.92 3.41 -0.02
CA THR A 41 20.72 3.70 0.79
C THR A 41 19.72 2.57 0.60
N LEU A 42 19.44 1.81 1.65
CA LEU A 42 18.52 0.66 1.60
C LEU A 42 17.19 1.00 2.27
N ILE A 43 16.09 0.72 1.58
CA ILE A 43 14.72 0.97 2.03
C ILE A 43 13.97 -0.36 2.15
N PHE A 44 13.27 -0.56 3.26
CA PHE A 44 12.54 -1.80 3.57
C PHE A 44 11.14 -1.80 2.93
N CYS A 45 11.08 -1.82 1.59
CA CYS A 45 9.82 -1.79 0.84
C CYS A 45 9.24 -3.16 0.47
N MET A 46 10.07 -4.20 0.44
CA MET A 46 9.65 -5.57 0.06
C MET A 46 9.16 -6.37 1.27
N ILE A 47 8.24 -5.79 2.04
CA ILE A 47 7.69 -6.38 3.26
C ILE A 47 6.18 -6.59 3.11
N ASP A 48 5.67 -7.74 3.56
CA ASP A 48 4.23 -8.00 3.64
C ASP A 48 3.57 -7.19 4.77
N GLY A 49 2.32 -6.78 4.58
CA GLY A 49 1.58 -6.00 5.57
C GLY A 49 1.54 -6.65 6.96
N LYS A 50 1.49 -7.99 7.04
CA LYS A 50 1.55 -8.70 8.33
C LYS A 50 2.83 -8.43 9.10
N ILE A 51 3.97 -8.37 8.40
CA ILE A 51 5.26 -8.05 8.99
C ILE A 51 5.27 -6.58 9.41
N CYS A 52 4.70 -5.66 8.60
CA CYS A 52 4.55 -4.26 9.01
C CYS A 52 3.76 -4.11 10.31
N ASN A 53 2.63 -4.81 10.46
CA ASN A 53 1.86 -4.84 11.71
C ASN A 53 2.68 -5.38 12.89
N ALA A 54 3.45 -6.44 12.68
CA ALA A 54 4.32 -7.01 13.70
C ALA A 54 5.41 -6.02 14.16
N VAL A 55 6.05 -5.32 13.21
CA VAL A 55 7.05 -4.29 13.48
C VAL A 55 6.44 -3.07 14.19
N ALA A 56 5.27 -2.64 13.75
CA ALA A 56 4.51 -1.54 14.35
C ALA A 56 3.94 -1.86 15.75
N GLY A 57 4.06 -3.12 16.21
CA GLY A 57 3.49 -3.55 17.48
C GLY A 57 1.96 -3.66 17.48
N CYS A 58 1.32 -3.69 16.31
CA CYS A 58 -0.11 -3.90 16.19
C CYS A 58 -0.47 -5.37 16.44
N GLU A 59 -1.35 -5.63 17.41
CA GLU A 59 -1.79 -7.00 17.74
C GLU A 59 -2.61 -7.66 16.62
N SER A 60 -3.35 -6.85 15.85
CA SER A 60 -4.20 -7.30 14.75
C SER A 60 -3.62 -6.86 13.41
N THR A 61 -3.67 -7.77 12.43
CA THR A 61 -3.33 -7.48 11.03
C THR A 61 -4.38 -6.63 10.30
N GLN A 62 -5.52 -6.38 10.94
CA GLN A 62 -6.58 -5.51 10.40
C GLN A 62 -6.45 -4.07 10.89
N THR A 63 -5.57 -3.81 11.86
CA THR A 63 -5.27 -2.45 12.32
C THR A 63 -4.32 -1.78 11.33
N CYS A 64 -4.56 -0.52 11.00
CA CYS A 64 -3.61 0.24 10.19
C CYS A 64 -2.28 0.36 10.94
N TYR A 65 -1.19 -0.14 10.36
CA TYR A 65 0.11 -0.12 11.02
C TYR A 65 0.72 1.29 11.11
N LEU A 66 0.27 2.25 10.27
CA LEU A 66 0.78 3.62 10.26
C LEU A 66 0.21 4.49 11.37
N CYS A 67 -1.09 4.40 11.63
CA CYS A 67 -1.82 5.26 12.57
C CYS A 67 -2.55 4.51 13.69
N GLY A 68 -2.53 3.17 13.69
CA GLY A 68 -3.18 2.35 14.72
C GLY A 68 -4.71 2.32 14.65
N THR A 69 -5.33 2.85 13.59
CA THR A 69 -6.79 2.84 13.42
C THR A 69 -7.33 1.43 13.25
N LYS A 70 -8.33 1.07 14.06
CA LYS A 70 -9.03 -0.22 13.98
C LYS A 70 -10.13 -0.14 12.90
N PRO A 71 -10.54 -1.27 12.30
CA PRO A 71 -11.60 -1.28 11.28
C PRO A 71 -12.92 -0.61 11.71
N ARG A 72 -13.26 -0.66 13.01
CA ARG A 72 -14.47 -0.01 13.54
C ARG A 72 -14.40 1.51 13.55
N GLU A 73 -13.21 2.07 13.62
CA GLU A 73 -12.94 3.52 13.69
C GLU A 73 -12.65 4.09 12.29
N MET A 74 -12.26 3.24 11.34
CA MET A 74 -11.76 3.64 10.02
C MET A 74 -12.82 4.34 9.15
N ASN A 75 -14.11 4.10 9.43
CA ASN A 75 -15.21 4.78 8.73
C ASN A 75 -15.55 6.15 9.35
N ASP A 76 -14.91 6.53 10.46
CA ASP A 76 -15.06 7.84 11.06
C ASP A 76 -13.84 8.71 10.70
N GLU A 77 -14.07 9.67 9.80
CA GLU A 77 -13.04 10.58 9.32
C GLU A 77 -12.48 11.46 10.44
N ARG A 78 -13.31 11.85 11.42
CA ARG A 78 -12.91 12.75 12.52
C ARG A 78 -11.90 12.05 13.41
N ILE A 79 -12.16 10.78 13.73
CA ILE A 79 -11.23 9.94 14.50
C ILE A 79 -9.95 9.70 13.71
N THR A 80 -10.08 9.40 12.41
CA THR A 80 -8.92 9.03 11.58
C THR A 80 -7.98 10.21 11.34
N MET A 81 -8.51 11.41 11.11
CA MET A 81 -7.70 12.62 10.89
C MET A 81 -6.96 13.11 12.15
N GLN A 82 -7.47 12.80 13.34
CA GLN A 82 -6.83 13.17 14.61
C GLN A 82 -5.68 12.22 15.01
N LYS A 83 -5.58 11.04 14.39
CA LYS A 83 -4.56 10.05 14.74
C LYS A 83 -3.20 10.42 14.15
N ALA A 84 -2.23 10.58 15.03
CA ALA A 84 -0.84 10.80 14.65
C ALA A 84 -0.30 9.59 13.87
N VAL A 85 0.36 9.86 12.74
CA VAL A 85 1.09 8.85 11.98
C VAL A 85 2.46 8.65 12.60
N ASN A 86 2.84 7.39 12.85
CA ASN A 86 4.20 7.08 13.26
C ASN A 86 5.14 7.20 12.06
N ARG A 87 5.96 8.26 12.05
CA ARG A 87 6.86 8.59 10.94
C ARG A 87 7.95 7.54 10.73
N ASP A 88 8.37 6.83 11.76
CA ASP A 88 9.41 5.79 11.65
C ASP A 88 8.95 4.61 10.79
N LEU A 89 7.64 4.40 10.72
CA LEU A 89 7.01 3.33 9.95
C LEU A 89 6.82 3.69 8.47
N LEU A 90 7.01 4.96 8.07
CA LEU A 90 6.96 5.36 6.65
C LEU A 90 8.06 4.69 5.83
N SER A 91 9.15 4.27 6.47
CA SER A 91 10.22 3.47 5.86
C SER A 91 9.80 2.06 5.44
N LEU A 92 8.66 1.55 5.96
CA LEU A 92 8.10 0.22 5.66
C LEU A 92 7.15 0.24 4.45
N VAL A 93 7.46 1.12 3.48
CA VAL A 93 6.72 1.48 2.25
C VAL A 93 5.57 0.52 1.89
N LEU A 94 4.39 1.08 1.61
CA LEU A 94 3.23 0.34 1.14
C LEU A 94 3.58 -0.53 -0.08
N SER A 95 3.31 -1.83 0.00
CA SER A 95 3.46 -2.73 -1.14
C SER A 95 2.29 -2.56 -2.11
N PRO A 96 2.48 -1.97 -3.31
CA PRO A 96 1.37 -1.72 -4.25
C PRO A 96 0.68 -3.03 -4.64
N PHE A 97 1.46 -4.10 -4.80
CA PHE A 97 0.96 -5.42 -5.11
C PHE A 97 -0.01 -5.97 -4.06
N HIS A 98 0.35 -5.91 -2.78
CA HIS A 98 -0.53 -6.36 -1.72
C HIS A 98 -1.76 -5.46 -1.59
N ASN A 99 -1.62 -4.14 -1.80
CA ASN A 99 -2.75 -3.22 -1.80
C ASN A 99 -3.78 -3.60 -2.89
N TRP A 100 -3.33 -3.91 -4.10
CA TRP A 100 -4.20 -4.38 -5.18
C TRP A 100 -4.93 -5.68 -4.83
N ILE A 101 -4.22 -6.66 -4.28
CA ILE A 101 -4.84 -7.93 -3.85
C ILE A 101 -5.92 -7.67 -2.81
N ARG A 102 -5.60 -6.86 -1.79
CA ARG A 102 -6.56 -6.53 -0.71
C ARG A 102 -7.76 -5.76 -1.22
N PHE A 103 -7.56 -4.86 -2.18
CA PHE A 103 -8.63 -4.12 -2.82
C PHE A 103 -9.58 -5.06 -3.58
N CYS A 104 -9.05 -5.97 -4.41
CA CYS A 104 -9.85 -6.97 -5.12
C CYS A 104 -10.59 -7.92 -4.16
N GLU A 105 -9.91 -8.41 -3.11
CA GLU A 105 -10.54 -9.21 -2.05
C GLU A 105 -11.70 -8.44 -1.39
N CYS A 106 -11.51 -7.15 -1.08
CA CYS A 106 -12.53 -6.29 -0.47
C CYS A 106 -13.77 -6.16 -1.38
N ILE A 107 -13.59 -5.88 -2.67
CA ILE A 107 -14.69 -5.80 -3.64
C ILE A 107 -15.47 -7.12 -3.70
N LEU A 108 -14.77 -8.25 -3.74
CA LEU A 108 -15.41 -9.55 -3.72
C LEU A 108 -16.21 -9.77 -2.43
N HIS A 109 -15.62 -9.47 -1.27
CA HIS A 109 -16.31 -9.56 0.01
C HIS A 109 -17.55 -8.65 0.08
N LEU A 110 -17.47 -7.45 -0.47
CA LEU A 110 -18.61 -6.54 -0.59
C LEU A 110 -19.69 -7.17 -1.47
N SER A 111 -19.34 -7.70 -2.64
CA SER A 111 -20.29 -8.35 -3.56
C SER A 111 -21.05 -9.51 -2.92
N TYR A 112 -20.37 -10.30 -2.08
CA TYR A 112 -21.00 -11.42 -1.35
C TYR A 112 -21.92 -10.94 -0.23
N SER A 113 -21.67 -9.76 0.31
CA SER A 113 -22.35 -9.22 1.50
C SER A 113 -23.42 -8.18 1.17
N LEU A 114 -23.67 -7.91 -0.12
CA LEU A 114 -24.67 -6.92 -0.56
C LEU A 114 -26.09 -7.21 -0.04
N GLU A 115 -26.46 -8.49 0.07
CA GLU A 115 -27.80 -8.88 0.55
C GLU A 115 -27.95 -8.69 2.06
N ILE A 116 -26.92 -9.06 2.83
CA ILE A 116 -26.94 -8.94 4.30
C ILE A 116 -26.63 -7.52 4.78
N LYS A 117 -26.10 -6.64 3.91
CA LYS A 117 -25.73 -5.24 4.16
C LYS A 117 -24.92 -5.04 5.45
N SER A 118 -24.08 -6.03 5.76
CA SER A 118 -23.28 -6.08 6.99
C SER A 118 -21.87 -6.54 6.66
N TRP A 119 -20.88 -5.95 7.34
CA TRP A 119 -19.48 -6.35 7.24
C TRP A 119 -19.25 -7.79 7.72
N GLN A 120 -20.04 -8.26 8.70
CA GLN A 120 -19.90 -9.60 9.27
C GLN A 120 -21.17 -10.42 9.07
N ALA A 121 -21.02 -11.57 8.43
CA ALA A 121 -22.05 -12.61 8.35
C ALA A 121 -22.16 -13.36 9.68
N ARG A 122 -22.91 -12.79 10.63
CA ARG A 122 -23.23 -13.43 11.93
C ARG A 122 -24.58 -14.14 11.83
N GLY A 123 -24.69 -15.32 12.45
CA GLY A 123 -25.89 -16.18 12.38
C GLY A 123 -25.87 -17.16 11.21
N ALA A 124 -26.65 -18.25 11.32
CA ALA A 124 -26.71 -19.29 10.29
C ALA A 124 -27.28 -18.75 8.96
N GLU A 125 -28.31 -17.91 9.05
CA GLU A 125 -28.99 -17.34 7.89
C GLU A 125 -28.05 -16.48 7.03
N ASN A 126 -27.42 -15.45 7.61
CA ASN A 126 -26.46 -14.60 6.90
C ASN A 126 -25.26 -15.38 6.34
N LYS A 127 -24.80 -16.42 7.04
CA LYS A 127 -23.72 -17.29 6.54
C LYS A 127 -24.15 -18.07 5.31
N ASN A 128 -25.38 -18.58 5.29
CA ASN A 128 -25.93 -19.31 4.16
C ASN A 128 -26.10 -18.40 2.93
N GLN A 129 -26.64 -17.19 3.11
CA GLN A 129 -26.77 -16.20 2.02
C GLN A 129 -25.41 -15.84 1.40
N VAL A 130 -24.41 -15.54 2.23
CA VAL A 130 -23.04 -15.24 1.76
C VAL A 130 -22.40 -16.46 1.08
N ALA A 131 -22.61 -17.66 1.61
CA ALA A 131 -22.07 -18.89 1.00
C ALA A 131 -22.68 -19.14 -0.38
N GLU A 132 -23.97 -18.87 -0.54
CA GLU A 132 -24.68 -19.03 -1.81
C GLU A 132 -24.24 -17.97 -2.84
N LYS A 133 -24.09 -16.70 -2.44
CA LYS A 133 -23.49 -15.67 -3.31
C LYS A 133 -22.06 -15.99 -3.75
N LYS A 134 -21.25 -16.58 -2.87
CA LYS A 134 -19.89 -17.03 -3.22
C LYS A 134 -19.89 -18.13 -4.29
N LYS A 135 -20.99 -18.89 -4.44
CA LYS A 135 -21.16 -19.85 -5.54
C LYS A 135 -21.56 -19.15 -6.84
N GLN A 136 -22.52 -18.24 -6.76
CA GLN A 136 -23.08 -17.55 -7.94
C GLN A 136 -22.13 -16.53 -8.58
N VAL A 137 -21.43 -15.71 -7.77
CA VAL A 137 -20.63 -14.59 -8.31
C VAL A 137 -19.51 -15.08 -9.25
N PRO A 138 -18.73 -16.12 -8.92
CA PRO A 138 -17.73 -16.65 -9.86
C PRO A 138 -18.30 -17.37 -11.08
N GLU A 139 -19.56 -17.84 -11.07
CA GLU A 139 -20.19 -18.38 -12.28
C GLU A 139 -20.59 -17.26 -13.24
N LYS A 140 -20.96 -16.10 -12.71
CA LYS A 140 -21.30 -14.90 -13.49
C LYS A 140 -20.07 -14.13 -13.99
N PHE A 141 -18.95 -14.26 -13.27
CA PHE A 141 -17.65 -13.83 -13.77
C PHE A 141 -17.06 -14.98 -14.58
N GLU A 142 -17.29 -15.02 -15.89
CA GLU A 142 -16.72 -16.01 -16.84
C GLU A 142 -15.17 -16.06 -16.86
N ASN A 143 -14.52 -15.24 -16.04
CA ASN A 143 -13.07 -15.06 -16.03
C ASN A 143 -12.35 -16.03 -15.10
N THR A 144 -11.24 -16.56 -15.61
CA THR A 144 -10.19 -17.36 -14.95
C THR A 144 -9.84 -16.86 -13.53
N PHE A 145 -9.93 -15.54 -13.33
CA PHE A 145 -9.66 -14.86 -12.07
C PHE A 145 -10.53 -15.31 -10.87
N ALA A 146 -11.86 -15.38 -11.02
CA ALA A 146 -12.74 -15.72 -9.90
C ALA A 146 -12.56 -17.18 -9.46
N ALA A 147 -12.25 -18.06 -10.41
CA ALA A 147 -11.86 -19.45 -10.17
C ALA A 147 -10.51 -19.56 -9.45
N ASN A 148 -9.50 -18.77 -9.84
CA ASN A 148 -8.19 -18.76 -9.20
C ASN A 148 -8.23 -18.18 -7.78
N LEU A 149 -9.02 -17.13 -7.53
CA LEU A 149 -9.20 -16.59 -6.18
C LEU A 149 -9.95 -17.55 -5.25
N ARG A 150 -10.91 -18.33 -5.78
CA ARG A 150 -11.53 -19.47 -5.07
C ARG A 150 -10.50 -20.53 -4.69
N ALA A 151 -9.55 -20.85 -5.56
CA ALA A 151 -8.49 -21.78 -5.24
C ALA A 151 -7.73 -21.27 -4.00
N ARG A 152 -7.43 -19.97 -3.90
CA ARG A 152 -6.77 -19.38 -2.70
C ARG A 152 -7.59 -19.45 -1.41
N LEU A 153 -8.93 -19.39 -1.49
CA LEU A 153 -9.79 -19.57 -0.31
C LEU A 153 -9.81 -21.04 0.17
N LYS A 154 -9.49 -22.00 -0.71
CA LYS A 154 -9.45 -23.43 -0.40
C LYS A 154 -8.03 -23.95 -0.13
N THR A 155 -6.99 -23.36 -0.71
CA THR A 155 -5.59 -23.75 -0.54
C THR A 155 -4.76 -22.61 0.04
N LYS A 156 -4.08 -22.89 1.16
CA LYS A 156 -3.03 -22.01 1.70
C LYS A 156 -1.91 -21.88 0.66
N ARG A 157 -1.71 -20.65 0.15
CA ARG A 157 -0.53 -20.10 -0.58
C ARG A 157 -0.27 -20.59 -2.02
N GLY A 158 -0.02 -19.60 -2.91
CA GLY A 158 0.48 -19.71 -4.31
C GLY A 158 -0.64 -19.63 -5.36
N LYS A 159 -0.62 -18.87 -6.47
CA LYS A 159 0.33 -17.95 -7.13
C LYS A 159 -0.55 -16.80 -7.70
N ILE A 160 -0.35 -15.54 -7.31
CA ILE A 160 -1.35 -14.45 -7.54
C ILE A 160 -0.99 -13.53 -8.71
N SER A 161 0.30 -13.42 -9.00
CA SER A 161 0.82 -12.19 -9.62
C SER A 161 0.30 -11.95 -11.03
N ASN A 162 0.08 -13.02 -11.80
CA ASN A 162 -0.37 -12.90 -13.19
C ASN A 162 -1.89 -12.64 -13.27
N GLU A 163 -2.66 -13.16 -12.32
CA GLU A 163 -4.12 -13.10 -12.29
C GLU A 163 -4.64 -11.70 -11.93
N VAL A 164 -3.94 -10.98 -11.05
CA VAL A 164 -4.25 -9.57 -10.71
C VAL A 164 -3.94 -8.65 -11.89
N ARG A 165 -2.93 -8.97 -12.70
CA ARG A 165 -2.57 -8.19 -13.88
C ARG A 165 -3.62 -8.31 -14.98
N GLU A 166 -4.13 -9.52 -15.21
CA GLU A 166 -5.19 -9.82 -16.19
C GLU A 166 -6.48 -9.03 -15.88
N LEU A 167 -6.82 -8.82 -14.60
CA LEU A 167 -7.94 -7.94 -14.22
C LEU A 167 -7.77 -6.47 -14.60
N LEU A 168 -6.55 -5.95 -14.49
CA LEU A 168 -6.25 -4.55 -14.83
C LEU A 168 -6.32 -4.35 -16.35
N GLU A 169 -5.91 -5.36 -17.11
CA GLU A 169 -5.95 -5.36 -18.58
C GLU A 169 -7.40 -5.43 -19.11
N ILE A 170 -8.33 -6.09 -18.41
CA ILE A 170 -9.77 -6.15 -18.79
C ILE A 170 -10.48 -4.80 -18.61
N ARG A 171 -9.86 -3.81 -17.94
CA ARG A 171 -10.47 -2.50 -17.67
C ARG A 171 -9.60 -1.33 -18.14
N ALA A 172 -9.29 -1.30 -19.44
CA ALA A 172 -8.87 -0.07 -20.12
C ALA A 172 -8.98 -0.18 -21.65
N PRO A 173 -10.04 0.34 -22.29
CA PRO A 173 -9.80 1.41 -23.24
C PRO A 173 -9.49 2.65 -22.41
N ILE A 174 -8.21 2.87 -22.08
CA ILE A 174 -7.78 4.24 -21.84
C ILE A 174 -7.96 4.90 -23.20
N GLU A 175 -9.00 5.71 -23.35
CA GLU A 175 -9.06 6.62 -24.49
C GLU A 175 -7.75 7.41 -24.49
N GLN A 176 -6.91 7.12 -25.48
CA GLN A 176 -5.81 7.98 -25.87
C GLN A 176 -6.45 9.26 -26.44
N GLY A 177 -6.94 10.13 -25.56
CA GLY A 177 -7.74 11.29 -25.97
C GLY A 177 -7.90 12.38 -24.90
N ALA A 178 -7.51 12.16 -23.65
CA ALA A 178 -7.44 13.23 -22.67
C ALA A 178 -6.14 14.02 -22.85
N ILE A 179 -6.15 14.92 -23.83
CA ILE A 179 -5.17 16.01 -23.95
C ILE A 179 -5.18 16.75 -22.62
N LEU A 180 -4.08 16.64 -21.87
CA LEU A 180 -3.75 17.61 -20.82
C LEU A 180 -3.87 19.00 -21.43
N PRO A 181 -4.63 19.95 -20.85
CA PRO A 181 -4.49 21.33 -21.26
C PRO A 181 -3.03 21.71 -21.00
N LYS A 182 -2.32 22.03 -22.09
CA LYS A 182 -1.01 22.67 -22.02
C LYS A 182 -1.17 23.87 -21.09
N SER A 183 -0.45 23.88 -19.99
CA SER A 183 -0.16 25.12 -19.28
C SER A 183 0.51 26.03 -20.29
N SER A 184 -0.23 27.01 -20.81
CA SER A 184 0.33 28.09 -21.59
C SER A 184 1.13 28.96 -20.63
N ASP A 185 2.45 28.88 -20.75
CA ASP A 185 3.33 29.95 -20.34
C ASP A 185 2.94 31.21 -21.12
N THR A 186 2.59 32.28 -20.42
CA THR A 186 2.55 33.62 -20.99
C THR A 186 2.89 34.62 -19.89
N GLU A 187 4.15 35.05 -19.93
CA GLU A 187 4.65 36.40 -19.69
C GLU A 187 4.37 37.04 -18.32
N GLU A 188 5.32 36.88 -17.39
CA GLU A 188 5.63 37.98 -16.47
C GLU A 188 6.46 39.00 -17.25
N SER A 189 5.79 40.07 -17.68
CA SER A 189 6.41 41.29 -18.20
C SER A 189 7.16 42.01 -17.08
N GLU A 190 8.43 42.30 -17.33
CA GLU A 190 9.19 43.36 -16.66
C GLU A 190 8.39 44.67 -16.63
N SER A 191 8.25 45.27 -15.45
CA SER A 191 8.06 46.71 -15.33
C SER A 191 8.92 47.21 -14.18
N ASP A 192 9.96 47.94 -14.57
CA ASP A 192 10.73 48.88 -13.75
C ASP A 192 9.85 49.87 -12.99
N LEU A 193 10.52 50.66 -12.13
CA LEU A 193 10.08 51.85 -11.39
C LEU A 193 9.64 51.53 -9.94
N GLU A 194 10.16 52.11 -8.87
CA GLU A 194 11.04 53.27 -8.70
C GLU A 194 11.67 53.21 -7.29
N GLU A 195 12.96 53.49 -7.23
CA GLU A 195 13.70 53.83 -6.02
C GLU A 195 13.18 55.19 -5.54
N SER A 196 12.65 55.26 -4.32
CA SER A 196 12.39 56.55 -3.66
C SER A 196 12.99 56.54 -2.26
N ASP A 197 14.11 57.25 -2.17
CA ASP A 197 14.67 57.83 -0.96
C ASP A 197 13.60 58.66 -0.25
N LEU A 198 13.47 58.48 1.07
CA LEU A 198 13.10 59.55 1.98
C LEU A 198 13.82 59.36 3.32
N ASP A 199 14.91 60.11 3.47
CA ASP A 199 15.40 60.66 4.73
C ASP A 199 14.26 61.38 5.47
N SER A 200 14.25 61.31 6.81
CA SER A 200 14.19 62.46 7.75
C SER A 200 13.43 62.15 9.06
N GLU A 201 14.16 62.36 10.17
CA GLU A 201 13.71 62.77 11.52
C GLU A 201 12.89 61.75 12.35
N GLN A 202 13.35 61.29 13.53
CA GLN A 202 13.85 62.07 14.69
C GLN A 202 14.65 61.17 15.65
#